data_AF-A0A7Y4YDR0-F1
#
_entry.id   AF-A0A7Y4YDR0-F1
#
_cell.length_a   1.000
_cell.length_b   1.000
_cell.length_c   1.000
_cell.angle_alpha   90.00
_cell.angle_beta   90.00
_cell.angle_gamma   90.00
#
_symmetry.space_group_name_H-M   'P 1'
#
loop_
_entity.id
_entity.type
_entity.pdbx_description
1 polymer ?
#
loop_
_entity_poly.entity_id
_entity_poly.type
_entity_poly.pdbx_seq_one_letter_code
_entity_poly.pdbx_strand_id
1 'polypeptide(L)'
;MAGVLELKTKKRAIIYLLPKEKYFMAAFVFGPKALDKIMASNIDTAIKTELQNAKPYAEGRGIRIVVKNKKILKNISQLIDIKLSA
;
A
#
# COMPACT_ATOMS: atom_id res chain seq x y z
N MET A 1 19.05 -12.91 6.31
CA MET A 1 18.21 -11.90 5.65
C MET A 1 16.81 -12.44 5.52
N ALA A 2 15.79 -11.80 6.11
CA ALA A 2 14.42 -12.10 5.72
C ALA A 2 14.18 -11.48 4.34
N GLY A 3 13.88 -12.31 3.33
CA GLY A 3 13.58 -11.83 1.98
C GLY A 3 12.31 -10.97 1.95
N VAL A 4 12.19 -10.11 0.93
CA VAL A 4 10.94 -9.38 0.65
C VAL A 4 10.10 -10.25 -0.30
N LEU A 5 8.81 -10.38 -0.03
CA LEU A 5 7.88 -11.01 -0.96
C LEU A 5 7.24 -9.92 -1.82
N GLU A 6 7.44 -10.00 -3.14
CA GLU A 6 6.80 -9.14 -4.11
C GLU A 6 5.65 -9.91 -4.78
N LEU A 7 4.43 -9.39 -4.64
CA LEU A 7 3.31 -9.83 -5.47
C LEU A 7 3.16 -8.84 -6.63
N LYS A 8 3.21 -9.36 -7.86
CA LYS A 8 3.14 -8.55 -9.08
C LYS A 8 2.20 -9.14 -10.12
N THR A 9 1.67 -8.26 -10.96
CA THR A 9 0.97 -8.65 -12.19
C THR A 9 1.86 -8.26 -13.37
N LYS A 10 2.29 -9.24 -14.17
CA LYS A 10 3.33 -9.04 -15.21
C LYS A 10 4.57 -8.40 -14.61
N LYS A 11 4.90 -7.16 -15.02
CA LYS A 11 6.03 -6.37 -14.50
C LYS A 11 5.61 -5.35 -13.42
N ARG A 12 4.33 -5.25 -13.09
CA ARG A 12 3.80 -4.25 -12.15
C ARG A 12 3.71 -4.83 -10.73
N ALA A 13 4.51 -4.31 -9.82
CA ALA A 13 4.40 -4.64 -8.41
C ALA A 13 3.06 -4.15 -7.83
N ILE A 14 2.31 -5.05 -7.22
CA ILE A 14 1.06 -4.75 -6.52
C ILE A 14 1.37 -4.39 -5.07
N ILE A 15 2.06 -5.29 -4.35
CA ILE A 15 2.37 -5.13 -2.93
C ILE A 15 3.71 -5.80 -2.62
N TYR A 16 4.49 -5.17 -1.75
CA TYR A 16 5.65 -5.78 -1.11
C TYR A 16 5.30 -6.15 0.33
N LEU A 17 5.60 -7.37 0.74
CA LEU A 17 5.50 -7.83 2.12
C LEU A 17 6.89 -7.97 2.69
N LEU A 18 7.18 -7.19 3.74
CA LEU A 18 8.46 -7.17 4.41
C LEU A 18 8.31 -7.85 5.78
N PRO A 19 8.84 -9.08 5.96
CA PRO A 19 8.78 -9.76 7.25
C PRO A 19 9.54 -8.97 8.31
N LYS A 20 9.03 -8.99 9.53
CA LYS A 20 9.64 -8.45 10.74
C LYS A 20 9.50 -9.48 11.86
N GLU A 21 10.20 -9.26 12.96
CA GLU A 21 10.03 -10.11 14.13
C GLU A 21 8.59 -9.99 14.64
N LYS A 22 7.79 -11.07 14.50
CA LYS A 22 6.36 -11.20 14.91
C LYS A 22 5.32 -10.41 14.11
N TYR A 23 5.70 -9.69 13.06
CA TYR A 23 4.75 -8.97 12.20
C TYR A 23 5.32 -8.80 10.78
N PHE A 24 4.59 -8.12 9.90
CA PHE A 24 5.13 -7.72 8.59
C PHE A 24 4.68 -6.31 8.23
N MET A 25 5.33 -5.70 7.24
CA MET A 25 4.89 -4.45 6.63
C MET A 25 4.37 -4.71 5.24
N ALA A 26 3.26 -4.07 4.88
CA ALA A 26 2.72 -4.01 3.54
C ALA A 26 3.13 -2.68 2.90
N ALA A 27 3.93 -2.72 1.84
CA ALA A 27 4.39 -1.53 1.14
C ALA A 27 3.76 -1.41 -0.25
N PHE A 28 3.36 -0.19 -0.58
CA PHE A 28 2.75 0.17 -1.85
C PHE A 28 3.39 1.43 -2.42
N VAL A 29 3.29 1.56 -3.74
CA VAL A 29 3.44 2.82 -4.48
C VAL A 29 2.18 3.02 -5.31
N PHE A 30 1.61 4.23 -5.26
CA PHE A 30 0.39 4.62 -5.97
C PHE A 30 0.63 5.82 -6.86
N GLY A 31 0.28 5.70 -8.14
CA GLY A 31 0.23 6.82 -9.07
C GLY A 31 -0.99 7.73 -8.83
N PRO A 32 -1.05 8.90 -9.51
CA PRO A 32 -2.07 9.93 -9.27
C PRO A 32 -3.52 9.41 -9.32
N LYS A 33 -3.88 8.67 -10.37
CA LYS A 33 -5.24 8.11 -10.54
C LYS A 33 -5.66 7.18 -9.39
N ALA A 34 -4.71 6.42 -8.84
CA ALA A 34 -4.98 5.55 -7.70
C ALA A 34 -5.10 6.36 -6.40
N LEU A 35 -4.29 7.41 -6.23
CA LEU A 35 -4.39 8.32 -5.08
C LEU A 35 -5.77 9.00 -5.02
N ASP A 36 -6.30 9.48 -6.14
CA ASP A 36 -7.62 10.11 -6.18
C ASP A 36 -8.72 9.14 -5.70
N LYS A 37 -8.68 7.90 -6.20
CA LYS A 37 -9.58 6.81 -5.74
C LYS A 37 -9.41 6.51 -4.25
N ILE A 38 -8.18 6.50 -3.74
CA ILE A 38 -7.91 6.30 -2.31
C ILE A 38 -8.52 7.43 -1.49
N MET A 39 -8.34 8.69 -1.88
CA MET A 39 -8.88 9.83 -1.15
C MET A 39 -10.41 9.82 -1.09
N ALA A 40 -11.07 9.39 -2.17
CA ALA A 40 -12.52 9.24 -2.24
C ALA A 40 -13.09 7.98 -1.55
N SER A 41 -12.24 7.04 -1.12
CA SER A 41 -12.66 5.76 -0.55
C SER A 41 -12.96 5.80 0.95
N ASN A 42 -13.37 4.67 1.53
CA ASN A 42 -13.54 4.50 2.99
C ASN A 42 -12.27 4.01 3.71
N ILE A 43 -11.10 4.10 3.07
CA ILE A 43 -9.82 3.76 3.71
C ILE A 43 -9.56 4.66 4.94
N ASP A 44 -8.97 4.10 5.99
CA ASP A 44 -8.62 4.83 7.21
C ASP A 44 -7.92 6.17 6.91
N THR A 45 -8.36 7.22 7.62
CA THR A 45 -7.83 8.59 7.45
C THR A 45 -6.32 8.66 7.68
N ALA A 46 -5.78 7.88 8.64
CA ALA A 46 -4.35 7.82 8.89
C ALA A 46 -3.54 7.40 7.65
N ILE A 47 -4.03 6.41 6.89
CA ILE A 47 -3.40 5.95 5.64
C ILE A 47 -3.47 7.05 4.57
N LYS A 48 -4.62 7.71 4.45
CA LYS A 48 -4.79 8.83 3.50
C LYS A 48 -3.83 9.98 3.83
N THR A 49 -3.74 10.37 5.09
CA THR A 49 -2.83 11.42 5.56
C THR A 49 -1.37 11.04 5.31
N GLU A 50 -0.97 9.79 5.58
CA GLU A 50 0.39 9.33 5.28
C GLU A 50 0.71 9.44 3.78
N LEU A 51 -0.22 9.04 2.91
CA LEU A 51 -0.06 9.18 1.46
C LEU A 51 -0.03 10.65 0.99
N GLN A 52 -0.84 11.54 1.58
CA GLN A 52 -0.83 12.97 1.27
C GLN A 52 0.48 13.66 1.69
N ASN A 53 1.10 13.17 2.76
CA ASN A 53 2.37 13.71 3.27
C ASN A 53 3.59 13.00 2.66
N ALA A 54 3.40 11.84 2.04
CA ALA A 54 4.47 11.09 1.39
C ALA A 54 5.10 11.88 0.24
N LYS A 55 6.44 11.83 0.15
CA LYS A 55 7.20 12.48 -0.90
C LYS A 55 6.73 11.99 -2.29
N PRO A 56 6.37 12.90 -3.21
CA PRO A 56 6.04 12.52 -4.57
C PRO A 56 7.32 12.12 -5.34
N TYR A 57 7.22 11.03 -6.10
CA TYR A 57 8.22 10.58 -7.06
C TYR A 57 7.56 10.34 -8.42
N ALA A 58 8.35 10.10 -9.47
CA ALA A 58 7.86 9.87 -10.83
C ALA A 58 6.86 8.69 -10.91
N GLU A 59 7.08 7.64 -10.11
CA GLU A 59 6.20 6.47 -10.05
C GLU A 59 4.94 6.68 -9.18
N GLY A 60 4.91 7.77 -8.40
CA GLY A 60 3.83 8.10 -7.47
C GLY A 60 4.30 8.26 -6.03
N ARG A 61 3.40 7.96 -5.09
CA ARG A 61 3.65 8.10 -3.65
C ARG A 61 3.67 6.75 -2.96
N GLY A 62 4.67 6.54 -2.12
CA GLY A 62 4.86 5.30 -1.37
C GLY A 62 4.24 5.34 0.03
N ILE A 63 3.82 4.18 0.53
CA ILE A 63 3.40 4.00 1.92
C ILE A 63 3.91 2.64 2.45
N ARG A 64 4.22 2.55 3.74
CA ARG A 64 4.55 1.30 4.43
C ARG A 64 3.65 1.11 5.65
N ILE A 65 2.72 0.17 5.55
CA ILE A 65 1.72 -0.09 6.57
C ILE A 65 2.20 -1.22 7.48
N VAL A 66 2.24 -0.98 8.79
CA VAL A 66 2.57 -2.01 9.79
C VAL A 66 1.36 -2.94 10.01
N VAL A 67 1.57 -4.25 9.85
CA VAL A 67 0.51 -5.26 9.99
C VAL A 67 0.74 -6.12 11.22
N LYS A 68 0.20 -5.68 12.35
CA LYS A 68 0.28 -6.39 13.64
C LYS A 68 -0.97 -7.20 13.99
N ASN A 69 -2.10 -6.94 13.33
CA ASN A 69 -3.36 -7.61 13.58
C ASN A 69 -4.27 -7.58 12.33
N LYS A 70 -5.40 -8.28 12.40
CA LYS A 70 -6.32 -8.44 11.25
C LYS A 70 -7.13 -7.19 10.90
N LYS A 71 -7.24 -6.18 11.78
CA LYS A 71 -8.10 -5.00 11.55
C LYS A 71 -7.66 -4.21 10.31
N ILE A 72 -6.34 -4.07 10.12
CA ILE A 72 -5.77 -3.32 9.00
C ILE A 72 -5.92 -4.04 7.65
N LEU A 73 -6.24 -5.34 7.65
CA LEU A 73 -6.31 -6.14 6.42
C LEU A 73 -7.44 -5.67 5.49
N LYS A 74 -8.54 -5.11 6.04
CA LYS A 74 -9.63 -4.53 5.22
C LYS A 74 -9.11 -3.37 4.36
N ASN A 75 -8.35 -2.46 4.97
CA ASN A 75 -7.73 -1.34 4.25
C ASN A 75 -6.70 -1.82 3.22
N ILE A 76 -5.89 -2.81 3.57
CA ILE A 76 -4.90 -3.41 2.65
C ILE A 76 -5.59 -4.06 1.44
N SER A 77 -6.70 -4.78 1.64
CA SER A 77 -7.48 -5.36 0.54
C SER A 77 -8.02 -4.28 -0.39
N GLN A 78 -8.63 -3.23 0.16
CA GLN A 78 -9.17 -2.13 -0.65
C GLN A 78 -8.07 -1.37 -1.41
N LEU A 79 -6.89 -1.19 -0.80
CA LEU A 79 -5.72 -0.62 -1.46
C LEU A 79 -5.26 -1.47 -2.66
N ILE A 80 -5.31 -2.80 -2.53
CA ILE A 80 -5.01 -3.74 -3.63
C ILE A 80 -6.05 -3.59 -4.75
N ASP A 81 -7.33 -3.54 -4.42
CA ASP A 81 -8.42 -3.40 -5.41
C ASP A 81 -8.28 -2.08 -6.20
N ILE A 82 -7.99 -0.98 -5.50
CA ILE A 82 -7.73 0.31 -6.14
C ILE A 82 -6.50 0.22 -7.04
N LYS A 83 -5.43 -0.45 -6.60
CA LYS A 83 -4.20 -0.59 -7.39
C LYS A 83 -4.40 -1.42 -8.66
N LEU A 84 -5.21 -2.48 -8.58
CA LEU A 84 -5.51 -3.35 -9.73
C LEU A 84 -6.42 -2.67 -10.75
N SER A 85 -7.32 -1.78 -10.31
CA SER A 85 -8.28 -1.06 -11.17
C SER A 85 -7.76 0.26 -11.74
N ALA A 86 -6.53 0.66 -11.43
CA ALA A 86 -5.92 1.94 -11.83
C ALA A 86 -4.85 1.79 -12.89
#